data_AF-A0A9E2DZQ2-F1
#
_entry.id   AF-A0A9E2DZQ2-F1
#
_cell.length_a   1.000
_cell.length_b   1.000
_cell.length_c   1.000
_cell.angle_alpha   90.00
_cell.angle_beta   90.00
_cell.angle_gamma   90.00
#
_symmetry.space_group_name_H-M   'P 1'
#
loop_
_entity.id
_entity.type
_entity.pdbx_description
1 polymer ?
#
loop_
_entity_poly.entity_id
_entity_poly.type
_entity_poly.pdbx_seq_one_letter_code
_entity_poly.pdbx_strand_id
1 'polypeptide(L)' 'GAVDSIIGVRKDSIIKSFLNQMPMKHEPETSGQMVLNSVMIEIDDKTKKALNIYHIQKFSD' A
#
# COMPACT_ATOMS: atom_id res chain seq x y z
N GLY A 1 4.58 -2.78 0.40
CA GLY A 1 4.87 -2.01 -0.82
C GLY A 1 5.77 -0.84 -0.47
N ALA A 2 6.45 -0.26 -1.45
CA ALA A 2 7.37 0.86 -1.21
C ALA A 2 6.63 2.07 -0.62
N VAL A 3 7.14 2.60 0.50
CA VAL A 3 6.63 3.81 1.15
C VAL A 3 6.79 5.00 0.21
N ASP A 4 7.99 5.11 -0.37
CA ASP A 4 8.35 6.21 -1.27
C ASP A 4 7.92 5.96 -2.71
N SER A 5 6.63 5.70 -2.89
CA SER A 5 6.02 5.48 -4.19
C SER A 5 4.67 6.20 -4.33
N ILE A 6 4.11 6.24 -5.55
CA ILE A 6 2.70 6.60 -5.75
C ILE A 6 1.95 5.31 -6.06
N ILE A 7 1.20 4.81 -5.08
CA ILE A 7 0.45 3.54 -5.17
C ILE A 7 1.36 2.37 -5.61
N GLY A 8 2.58 2.30 -5.07
CA GLY A 8 3.55 1.26 -5.41
C GLY A 8 4.31 1.48 -6.72
N VAL A 9 4.05 2.56 -7.44
CA VAL A 9 4.71 2.92 -8.72
C VAL A 9 5.74 4.02 -8.48
N ARG A 10 6.82 4.01 -9.26
CA ARG A 10 7.86 5.06 -9.27
C ARG A 10 7.23 6.45 -9.39
N LYS A 11 7.59 7.36 -8.47
CA LYS A 11 7.01 8.71 -8.38
C LYS A 11 7.17 9.49 -9.69
N ASP A 12 8.36 9.44 -10.30
CA ASP A 12 8.71 10.25 -11.47
C ASP A 12 7.85 9.97 -12.70
N SER A 13 7.54 8.71 -12.99
CA SER A 13 6.74 8.35 -14.16
C SER A 13 5.30 8.80 -14.00
N ILE A 14 4.76 8.70 -12.79
CA ILE A 14 3.39 9.14 -12.48
C ILE A 14 3.29 10.67 -12.50
N ILE A 15 4.24 11.39 -11.89
CA ILE A 15 4.26 12.86 -11.93
C ILE A 15 4.32 13.37 -13.38
N LYS A 16 5.19 12.80 -14.22
CA LYS A 16 5.28 13.16 -15.63
C LYS A 16 4.00 12.84 -16.41
N SER A 17 3.34 11.73 -16.10
CA SER A 17 2.04 11.37 -16.69
C SER A 17 0.99 12.45 -16.40
N PHE A 18 0.89 12.92 -15.14
CA PHE A 18 -0.04 13.97 -14.76
C PHE A 18 0.27 15.32 -15.39
N LEU A 19 1.55 15.72 -15.44
CA LEU A 19 1.96 17.01 -16.01
C LEU A 19 1.77 17.06 -17.53
N ASN A 20 2.16 15.99 -18.24
CA ASN A 20 2.18 15.96 -19.69
C ASN A 20 0.88 15.44 -20.30
N GLN A 21 0.01 14.81 -19.49
CA GLN A 21 -1.22 14.14 -19.94
C GLN A 21 -0.96 13.07 -21.03
N MET A 22 0.24 12.49 -21.01
CA MET A 22 0.66 11.43 -21.93
C MET A 22 0.80 10.09 -21.20
N PRO A 23 0.46 8.96 -21.84
CA PRO A 23 0.64 7.64 -21.26
C PRO A 23 2.11 7.40 -20.87
N MET A 24 2.33 6.96 -19.63
CA MET A 24 3.64 6.53 -19.15
C MET A 24 3.56 5.10 -18.64
N LYS A 25 4.67 4.36 -18.75
CA LYS A 25 4.76 3.01 -18.22
C LYS A 25 4.73 3.04 -16.69
N HIS A 26 3.84 2.24 -16.09
CA HIS A 26 3.80 2.06 -14.65
C HIS A 26 4.82 0.99 -14.24
N GLU A 27 5.92 1.45 -13.64
CA GLU A 27 6.97 0.57 -13.14
C GLU A 27 6.92 0.53 -11.61
N PRO A 28 6.87 -0.65 -10.98
CA PRO A 28 6.88 -0.77 -9.53
C PRO A 28 8.12 -0.10 -8.92
N GLU A 29 7.93 0.56 -7.77
CA GLU A 29 9.06 0.96 -6.92
C GLU A 29 9.44 -0.24 -6.04
N THR A 30 10.69 -0.67 -6.16
CA THR A 30 11.22 -1.89 -5.51
C THR A 30 12.38 -1.57 -4.58
N SER A 31 12.73 -0.30 -4.42
CA SER A 31 13.83 0.17 -3.58
C SER A 31 13.32 1.01 -2.40
N GLY A 32 14.18 1.17 -1.41
CA GLY A 32 13.90 1.95 -0.22
C GLY A 32 12.97 1.24 0.78
N GLN A 33 12.45 2.02 1.71
CA GLN A 33 11.64 1.50 2.81
C GLN A 33 10.32 0.89 2.29
N MET A 34 10.01 -0.29 2.79
CA MET A 34 8.78 -1.01 2.49
C MET A 34 7.84 -0.95 3.69
N VAL A 35 6.52 -0.86 3.42
CA VAL A 35 5.47 -0.94 4.43
C VAL A 35 4.52 -2.10 4.16
N LEU A 36 4.20 -2.85 5.21
CA LEU A 36 3.09 -3.80 5.27
C LEU A 36 1.96 -3.18 6.08
N ASN A 37 0.79 -3.05 5.47
CA ASN A 37 -0.45 -2.66 6.14
C ASN A 37 -1.39 -3.87 6.18
N SER A 38 -1.99 -4.13 7.33
CA SER A 38 -2.92 -5.24 7.55
C SER A 38 -3.91 -4.92 8.67
N VAL A 39 -4.96 -5.73 8.77
CA VAL A 39 -5.94 -5.68 9.86
C VAL A 39 -6.11 -7.08 10.42
N MET A 40 -6.06 -7.20 11.75
CA MET A 40 -6.42 -8.42 12.46
C MET A 40 -7.82 -8.21 13.04
N ILE A 41 -8.75 -9.08 12.66
CA ILE A 41 -10.14 -9.02 13.11
C ILE A 41 -10.42 -10.30 13.89
N GLU A 42 -10.91 -10.14 15.11
CA GLU A 42 -11.38 -11.25 15.94
C GLU A 42 -12.86 -11.51 15.66
N ILE A 43 -13.21 -12.76 15.37
CA ILE A 43 -14.57 -13.17 15.01
C ILE A 43 -15.10 -14.13 16.07
N ASP A 44 -16.32 -13.90 16.55
CA ASP A 44 -17.08 -14.87 17.35
C ASP A 44 -17.58 -16.00 16.46
N ASP A 45 -17.13 -17.22 16.72
CA ASP A 45 -17.48 -18.39 15.90
C ASP A 45 -18.96 -18.77 15.93
N LYS A 46 -19.70 -18.42 16.98
CA LYS A 46 -21.14 -18.73 17.10
C LYS A 46 -22.00 -17.66 16.45
N THR A 47 -21.73 -16.39 16.76
CA THR A 47 -22.57 -15.28 16.28
C THR A 47 -22.12 -14.73 14.92
N LYS A 48 -20.91 -15.09 14.47
CA LYS A 48 -20.24 -14.59 13.27
C LYS A 48 -20.04 -13.08 13.27
N LYS A 49 -20.12 -12.45 14.44
CA LYS A 49 -19.87 -11.02 14.62
C LYS A 49 -18.38 -10.77 14.85
N ALA A 50 -17.90 -9.63 14.37
CA ALA A 50 -16.59 -9.13 14.75
C ALA A 50 -16.64 -8.62 16.20
N LEU A 51 -15.65 -9.04 17.00
CA LEU A 51 -15.50 -8.64 18.39
C LEU A 51 -14.52 -7.47 18.50
N ASN A 52 -13.37 -7.60 17.84
CA ASN A 52 -12.28 -6.63 17.89
C ASN A 52 -11.66 -6.45 16.50
N ILE A 53 -11.08 -5.27 16.28
CA ILE A 53 -10.30 -4.96 15.08
C ILE A 53 -9.01 -4.24 15.49
N TYR A 54 -7.88 -4.75 14.99
CA TYR A 54 -6.56 -4.20 15.25
C TYR A 54 -5.89 -3.82 13.93
N HIS A 55 -5.45 -2.57 13.84
CA HIS A 55 -4.65 -2.10 12.72
C HIS A 55 -3.18 -2.51 12.92
N ILE A 56 -2.57 -3.06 11.89
CA ILE A 56 -1.16 -3.48 11.88
C ILE A 56 -0.45 -2.75 10.75
N GLN A 57 0.55 -1.95 11.11
CA GLN A 57 1.47 -1.32 10.17
C GLN A 57 2.90 -1.67 10.55
N LYS A 58 3.67 -2.22 9.61
CA LYS A 58 5.08 -2.58 9.82
C LYS A 58 5.93 -2.00 8.70
N PHE A 59 7.03 -1.36 9.09
CA PHE A 59 8.05 -0.84 8.18
C PHE A 59 9.26 -1.78 8.17
N SER A 60 9.89 -1.94 7.01
CA SER A 60 11.15 -2.66 6.84
C SER A 60 12.04 -1.90 5.87
N ASP A 61 13.33 -1.87 6.16
CA ASP A 61 14.35 -1.23 5.31
C ASP A 61 14.87 -2.17 4.22
#